data_AF-A0A0M9VMW8-F1
#
_entry.id   AF-A0A0M9VMW8-F1
#
_cell.length_a   1.000
_cell.length_b   1.000
_cell.length_c   1.000
_cell.angle_alpha   90.00
_cell.angle_beta   90.00
_cell.angle_gamma   90.00
#
_symmetry.space_group_name_H-M   'P 1'
#
loop_
_entity.id
_entity.type
_entity.pdbx_description
1 polymer ?
#
loop_
_entity_poly.entity_id
_entity_poly.type
_entity_poly.pdbx_seq_one_letter_code
_entity_poly.pdbx_strand_id
1 'polypeptide(L)'
;MPRKRAKLSARQAQRDALGHDLAPEPKNHRGVWGDTPRRAMELFRGPPPKRRTEEETSKARASSTPQLQIKPGERIKDFNQRVEQAFASDINATMRSELRSESNQKKRQRRRELLKAKKRASDPFAAQAAEAASDFRQATQSKSLHDVAQAPPTITAIPKERLKRKASSTTPTPLAALDAQAAARPKPSAARQRILDEERQRVIQQYRAMKHRTS
;
A
#
# COMPACT_ATOMS: atom_id res chain seq x y z
N MET A 1 -11.28 -9.20 -15.07
CA MET A 1 -10.22 -9.21 -16.11
C MET A 1 -10.84 -9.82 -17.36
N PRO A 2 -11.18 -9.01 -18.38
CA PRO A 2 -11.63 -9.55 -19.66
C PRO A 2 -10.49 -10.39 -20.26
N ARG A 3 -10.68 -11.70 -20.39
CA ARG A 3 -9.70 -12.56 -21.05
C ARG A 3 -9.82 -12.32 -22.55
N LYS A 4 -8.71 -11.98 -23.22
CA LYS A 4 -8.68 -11.93 -24.69
C LYS A 4 -9.01 -13.33 -25.20
N ARG A 5 -10.08 -13.44 -26.01
CA ARG A 5 -10.46 -14.70 -26.66
C ARG A 5 -9.39 -15.05 -27.70
N ALA A 6 -9.10 -16.34 -27.88
CA ALA A 6 -8.20 -16.81 -28.94
C ALA A 6 -8.69 -16.38 -30.33
N LYS A 7 -7.79 -16.32 -31.32
CA LYS A 7 -8.11 -16.02 -32.72
C LYS A 7 -9.13 -17.02 -33.26
N LEU A 8 -9.97 -16.58 -34.21
CA LEU A 8 -11.08 -17.38 -34.74
C LEU A 8 -10.59 -18.70 -35.37
N SER A 9 -9.50 -18.67 -36.15
CA SER A 9 -8.89 -19.86 -36.74
C SER A 9 -8.48 -20.92 -35.72
N ALA A 10 -7.84 -20.51 -34.62
CA ALA A 10 -7.47 -21.42 -33.54
C ALA A 10 -8.69 -22.07 -32.88
N ARG A 11 -9.83 -21.37 -32.83
CA ARG A 11 -11.09 -21.93 -32.28
C ARG A 11 -11.79 -22.88 -33.25
N GLN A 12 -11.71 -22.61 -34.55
CA GLN A 12 -12.23 -23.52 -35.58
C GLN A 12 -11.41 -24.80 -35.59
N ALA A 13 -10.08 -24.70 -35.69
CA ALA A 13 -9.19 -25.87 -35.62
C ALA A 13 -9.38 -26.70 -34.35
N GLN A 14 -9.60 -26.05 -33.19
CA GLN A 14 -9.92 -26.76 -31.95
C GLN A 14 -11.29 -27.46 -31.99
N ARG A 15 -12.30 -26.83 -32.61
CA ARG A 15 -13.63 -27.43 -32.75
C ARG A 15 -13.60 -28.61 -33.72
N ASP A 16 -12.89 -28.47 -34.84
CA ASP A 16 -12.75 -29.52 -35.85
C ASP A 16 -11.97 -30.72 -35.27
N ALA A 17 -10.94 -30.47 -34.48
CA ALA A 17 -10.18 -31.50 -33.77
C ALA A 17 -10.98 -32.21 -32.66
N LEU A 18 -11.92 -31.50 -32.02
CA LEU A 18 -12.79 -32.04 -30.97
C LEU A 18 -13.98 -32.82 -31.55
N GLY A 19 -14.31 -32.61 -32.83
CA GLY A 19 -15.47 -33.22 -33.47
C GLY A 19 -16.80 -32.56 -33.10
N HIS A 20 -17.85 -32.95 -33.81
CA HIS A 20 -19.18 -32.33 -33.72
C HIS A 20 -20.16 -33.07 -32.80
N ASP A 21 -19.81 -34.26 -32.35
CA ASP A 21 -20.72 -35.18 -31.65
C ASP A 21 -20.19 -35.52 -30.24
N LEU A 22 -19.83 -34.47 -29.49
CA LEU A 22 -19.42 -34.60 -28.10
C LEU A 22 -20.65 -34.52 -27.20
N ALA A 23 -20.78 -35.49 -26.29
CA ALA A 23 -21.80 -35.46 -25.24
C ALA A 23 -21.72 -34.14 -24.44
N PRO A 24 -22.85 -33.58 -23.98
CA PRO A 24 -22.84 -32.38 -23.15
C PRO A 24 -22.05 -32.66 -21.86
N GLU A 25 -20.86 -32.08 -21.77
CA GLU A 25 -20.03 -32.17 -20.57
C GLU A 25 -20.76 -31.54 -19.37
N PRO A 26 -20.91 -32.26 -18.24
CA PRO A 26 -21.49 -31.68 -17.05
C PRO A 26 -20.61 -30.51 -16.61
N LYS A 27 -21.24 -29.35 -16.31
CA LYS A 27 -20.55 -28.10 -15.92
C LYS A 27 -19.57 -28.25 -14.74
N ASN A 28 -19.60 -29.38 -14.04
CA ASN A 28 -18.79 -29.73 -12.88
C ASN A 28 -17.74 -30.83 -13.13
N HIS A 29 -17.46 -31.22 -14.38
CA HIS A 29 -16.42 -32.23 -14.65
C HIS A 29 -15.03 -31.68 -14.32
N ARG A 30 -14.56 -31.83 -13.07
CA ARG A 30 -13.14 -31.62 -12.73
C ARG A 30 -12.33 -32.89 -12.99
N GLY A 31 -12.54 -33.54 -14.14
CA GLY A 31 -11.87 -34.80 -14.50
C GLY A 31 -11.84 -35.82 -13.36
N VAL A 32 -10.73 -36.56 -13.24
CA VAL A 32 -10.46 -37.58 -12.20
C VAL A 32 -10.44 -37.03 -10.75
N TRP A 33 -10.59 -35.71 -10.58
CA TRP A 33 -10.37 -35.00 -9.31
C TRP A 33 -11.62 -34.22 -8.85
N GLY A 34 -12.79 -34.53 -9.45
CA GLY A 34 -14.13 -33.97 -9.15
C GLY A 34 -14.43 -33.85 -7.67
N ASP A 35 -14.25 -34.95 -6.95
CA ASP A 35 -14.59 -35.10 -5.53
C ASP A 35 -13.45 -34.73 -4.57
N THR A 36 -12.24 -34.51 -5.08
CA THR A 36 -11.12 -34.19 -4.19
C THR A 36 -11.18 -32.72 -3.74
N PRO A 37 -11.18 -32.43 -2.42
CA PRO A 37 -11.15 -31.06 -1.94
C PRO A 37 -9.85 -30.39 -2.41
N ARG A 38 -9.93 -29.09 -2.74
CA ARG A 38 -8.80 -28.34 -3.35
C ARG A 38 -7.47 -28.50 -2.60
N ARG A 39 -7.51 -28.60 -1.27
CA ARG A 39 -6.32 -28.81 -0.44
C ARG A 39 -5.69 -30.19 -0.61
N ALA A 40 -6.51 -31.24 -0.77
CA ALA A 40 -6.01 -32.57 -1.08
C ALA A 40 -5.38 -32.61 -2.47
N MET A 41 -5.98 -31.91 -3.44
CA MET A 41 -5.39 -31.80 -4.79
C MET A 41 -3.98 -31.22 -4.76
N GLU A 42 -3.75 -30.19 -3.93
CA GLU A 42 -2.47 -29.50 -3.79
C GLU A 42 -1.38 -30.41 -3.21
N LEU A 43 -1.75 -31.40 -2.39
CA LEU A 43 -0.81 -32.39 -1.84
C LEU A 43 -0.39 -33.43 -2.89
N PHE A 44 -1.32 -33.92 -3.72
CA PHE A 44 -1.00 -34.92 -4.75
C PHE A 44 -0.33 -34.33 -6.00
N ARG A 45 -0.55 -33.04 -6.30
CA ARG A 45 0.03 -32.41 -7.51
C ARG A 45 1.54 -32.16 -7.41
N GLY A 46 2.13 -32.41 -6.24
CA GLY A 46 3.51 -32.06 -5.93
C GLY A 46 3.73 -30.55 -5.88
N PRO A 47 4.78 -30.07 -5.20
CA PRO A 47 5.19 -28.69 -5.34
C PRO A 47 5.42 -28.40 -6.83
N PRO A 48 4.93 -27.28 -7.38
CA PRO A 48 5.26 -26.92 -8.76
C PRO A 48 6.78 -26.97 -8.88
N PRO A 49 7.34 -27.49 -9.99
CA PRO A 49 8.78 -27.47 -10.19
C PRO A 49 9.22 -26.05 -9.87
N LYS A 50 10.14 -25.90 -8.91
CA LYS A 50 10.76 -24.60 -8.64
C LYS A 50 11.20 -24.15 -10.02
N ARG A 51 10.51 -23.15 -10.59
CA ARG A 51 11.01 -22.46 -11.76
C ARG A 51 12.44 -22.17 -11.35
N ARG A 52 13.42 -22.77 -12.05
CA ARG A 52 14.83 -22.46 -11.86
C ARG A 52 14.83 -20.96 -11.68
N THR A 53 15.22 -20.57 -10.48
CA THR A 53 14.90 -19.26 -9.96
C THR A 53 15.21 -18.28 -11.05
N GLU A 54 14.30 -17.35 -11.29
CA GLU A 54 14.55 -16.21 -12.16
C GLU A 54 15.81 -15.44 -11.71
N GLU A 55 16.54 -15.88 -10.67
CA GLU A 55 17.96 -15.64 -10.39
C GLU A 55 18.89 -15.94 -11.58
N GLU A 56 18.72 -17.00 -12.39
CA GLU A 56 19.61 -17.17 -13.57
C GLU A 56 19.30 -16.15 -14.67
N THR A 57 18.03 -15.84 -14.92
CA THR A 57 17.62 -14.83 -15.91
C THR A 57 17.74 -13.39 -15.42
N SER A 58 17.67 -13.15 -14.11
CA SER A 58 17.86 -11.81 -13.51
C SER A 58 19.34 -11.52 -13.27
N LYS A 59 20.18 -12.54 -13.02
CA LYS A 59 21.64 -12.38 -12.97
C LYS A 59 22.24 -12.23 -14.37
N ALA A 60 21.61 -12.80 -15.41
CA ALA A 60 21.92 -12.51 -16.81
C ALA A 60 21.41 -11.14 -17.31
N ARG A 61 20.48 -10.49 -16.60
CA ARG A 61 19.95 -9.16 -16.95
C ARG A 61 20.56 -8.02 -16.12
N ALA A 62 21.03 -8.33 -14.91
CA ALA A 62 21.80 -7.41 -14.07
C ALA A 62 23.22 -7.12 -14.63
N SER A 63 23.72 -7.96 -15.54
CA SER A 63 25.02 -7.79 -16.19
C SER A 63 24.99 -6.96 -17.48
N SER A 64 23.82 -6.54 -17.96
CA SER A 64 23.70 -5.81 -19.24
C SER A 64 23.41 -4.32 -19.05
N THR A 65 23.83 -3.71 -17.94
CA THR A 65 23.81 -2.24 -17.84
C THR A 65 24.67 -1.70 -18.99
N PRO A 66 24.07 -1.00 -19.97
CA PRO A 66 24.82 -0.53 -21.11
C PRO A 66 25.89 0.44 -20.60
N GLN A 67 27.16 0.18 -20.93
CA GLN A 67 28.23 1.10 -20.63
C GLN A 67 28.02 2.36 -21.48
N LEU A 68 27.35 3.35 -20.90
CA LEU A 68 26.99 4.59 -21.56
C LEU A 68 28.14 5.58 -21.34
N GLN A 69 29.06 5.62 -22.31
CA GLN A 69 30.10 6.65 -22.42
C GLN A 69 29.74 7.61 -23.54
N ILE A 70 30.21 8.86 -23.45
CA ILE A 70 30.08 9.86 -24.52
C ILE A 70 30.89 9.38 -25.72
N LYS A 71 30.26 9.24 -26.88
CA LYS A 71 30.96 8.84 -28.11
C LYS A 71 31.81 10.01 -28.63
N PRO A 72 32.95 9.76 -29.30
CA PRO A 72 33.72 10.82 -29.92
C PRO A 72 32.86 11.58 -30.94
N GLY A 73 32.77 12.91 -30.79
CA GLY A 73 31.93 13.78 -31.63
C GLY A 73 30.45 13.87 -31.23
N GLU A 74 29.99 13.11 -30.23
CA GLU A 74 28.63 13.22 -29.68
C GLU A 74 28.52 14.47 -28.79
N ARG A 75 27.45 15.25 -28.95
CA ARG A 75 27.18 16.37 -28.03
C ARG A 75 26.62 15.81 -26.72
N ILE A 76 26.84 16.52 -25.62
CA ILE A 76 26.33 16.10 -24.29
C ILE A 76 24.81 15.90 -24.26
N LYS A 77 24.06 16.64 -25.09
CA LYS A 77 22.60 16.51 -25.20
C LYS A 77 22.19 15.15 -25.77
N ASP A 78 22.88 14.69 -26.81
CA ASP A 78 22.59 13.42 -27.49
C ASP A 78 22.92 12.23 -26.57
N PHE A 79 24.03 12.36 -25.83
CA PHE A 79 24.40 11.40 -24.79
C PHE A 79 23.31 11.28 -23.72
N ASN A 80 22.82 12.40 -23.18
CA ASN A 80 21.75 12.39 -22.19
C ASN A 80 20.47 11.75 -22.73
N GLN A 81 20.09 12.04 -23.98
CA GLN A 81 18.92 11.43 -24.60
C GLN A 81 19.06 9.90 -24.73
N ARG A 82 20.26 9.41 -25.09
CA ARG A 82 20.55 7.97 -25.19
C ARG A 82 20.55 7.29 -23.82
N VAL A 83 21.08 7.97 -22.80
CA VAL A 83 21.01 7.52 -21.41
C VAL A 83 19.54 7.38 -20.97
N GLU A 84 18.73 8.41 -21.19
CA GLU A 84 17.30 8.39 -20.84
C GLU A 84 16.56 7.26 -21.55
N GLN A 85 16.81 7.04 -22.85
CA GLN A 85 16.20 5.94 -23.59
C GLN A 85 16.61 4.56 -23.07
N ALA A 86 17.89 4.37 -22.73
CA ALA A 86 18.39 3.12 -22.17
C ALA A 86 17.74 2.78 -20.83
N PHE A 87 17.49 3.79 -19.99
CA PHE A 87 16.84 3.61 -18.68
C PHE A 87 15.31 3.74 -18.72
N ALA A 88 14.72 4.17 -19.85
CA ALA A 88 13.29 4.43 -19.94
C ALA A 88 12.44 3.20 -19.60
N SER A 89 12.87 1.99 -20.00
CA SER A 89 12.13 0.76 -19.68
C SER A 89 12.08 0.51 -18.18
N ASP A 90 13.19 0.72 -17.49
CA ASP A 90 13.35 0.40 -16.07
C ASP A 90 12.64 1.43 -15.21
N ILE A 91 12.77 2.71 -15.55
CA ILE A 91 12.01 3.80 -14.92
C ILE A 91 10.51 3.58 -15.10
N ASN A 92 10.06 3.21 -16.30
CA ASN A 92 8.65 2.92 -16.53
C ASN A 92 8.17 1.66 -15.80
N ALA A 93 9.04 0.66 -15.63
CA ALA A 93 8.72 -0.56 -14.91
C ALA A 93 8.60 -0.31 -13.40
N THR A 94 9.52 0.44 -12.79
CA THR A 94 9.48 0.82 -11.38
C THR A 94 8.23 1.65 -11.10
N MET A 95 8.00 2.72 -11.87
CA MET A 95 6.80 3.56 -11.73
C MET A 95 5.51 2.73 -11.82
N ARG A 96 5.38 1.85 -12.82
CA ARG A 96 4.18 0.99 -12.94
C ARG A 96 4.04 0.00 -11.79
N SER A 97 5.14 -0.51 -11.25
CA SER A 97 5.13 -1.43 -10.12
C SER A 97 4.67 -0.74 -8.84
N GLU A 98 5.15 0.48 -8.60
CA GLU A 98 4.81 1.30 -7.44
C GLU A 98 3.33 1.68 -7.47
N LEU A 99 2.85 2.23 -8.60
CA LEU A 99 1.43 2.56 -8.76
C LEU A 99 0.51 1.34 -8.55
N ARG A 100 0.92 0.16 -9.04
CA ARG A 100 0.17 -1.09 -8.81
C ARG A 100 0.23 -1.54 -7.36
N SER A 101 1.37 -1.36 -6.70
CA SER A 101 1.54 -1.72 -5.29
C SER A 101 0.62 -0.88 -4.39
N GLU A 102 0.55 0.43 -4.62
CA GLU A 102 -0.30 1.35 -3.85
C GLU A 102 -1.78 1.04 -4.06
N SER A 103 -2.20 0.80 -5.31
CA SER A 103 -3.58 0.42 -5.64
C SER A 103 -3.96 -0.92 -4.98
N ASN A 104 -3.07 -1.91 -5.04
CA ASN A 104 -3.29 -3.20 -4.39
C ASN A 104 -3.29 -3.10 -2.86
N GLN A 105 -2.43 -2.27 -2.27
CA GLN A 105 -2.43 -1.97 -0.83
C GLN A 105 -3.74 -1.32 -0.40
N LYS A 106 -4.21 -0.29 -1.11
CA LYS A 106 -5.49 0.37 -0.85
C LYS A 106 -6.68 -0.59 -0.96
N LYS A 107 -6.66 -1.47 -1.97
CA LYS A 107 -7.69 -2.52 -2.13
C LYS A 107 -7.67 -3.52 -0.98
N ARG A 108 -6.48 -3.92 -0.51
CA ARG A 108 -6.32 -4.80 0.65
C ARG A 108 -6.80 -4.13 1.94
N GLN A 109 -6.47 -2.85 2.14
CA GLN A 109 -6.96 -2.05 3.27
C GLN A 109 -8.48 -1.96 3.28
N ARG A 110 -9.11 -1.58 2.15
CA ARG A 110 -10.58 -1.53 2.02
C ARG A 110 -11.24 -2.87 2.34
N ARG A 111 -10.68 -3.99 1.86
CA ARG A 111 -11.21 -5.32 2.16
C ARG A 111 -11.09 -5.65 3.66
N ARG A 112 -9.99 -5.26 4.30
CA ARG A 112 -9.77 -5.44 5.73
C ARG A 112 -10.76 -4.61 6.55
N GLU A 113 -10.98 -3.36 6.17
CA GLU A 113 -11.96 -2.46 6.81
C GLU A 113 -13.39 -2.98 6.66
N LEU A 114 -13.77 -3.43 5.45
CA LEU A 114 -15.09 -4.04 5.22
C LEU A 114 -15.30 -5.29 6.06
N LEU A 115 -14.29 -6.16 6.16
CA LEU A 115 -14.37 -7.35 7.03
C LEU A 115 -14.43 -6.95 8.52
N LYS A 116 -13.69 -5.93 8.94
CA LYS A 116 -13.76 -5.40 10.31
C LYS A 116 -15.13 -4.79 10.61
N ALA A 117 -15.71 -4.05 9.65
CA ALA A 117 -17.06 -3.48 9.77
C ALA A 117 -18.13 -4.57 9.83
N LYS A 118 -18.04 -5.62 9.00
CA LYS A 118 -18.94 -6.77 9.06
C LYS A 118 -18.87 -7.51 10.40
N LYS A 119 -17.66 -7.71 10.94
CA LYS A 119 -17.46 -8.30 12.28
C LYS A 119 -18.00 -7.41 13.40
N ARG A 120 -17.84 -6.08 13.28
CA ARG A 120 -18.44 -5.12 14.22
C ARG A 120 -19.96 -5.12 14.15
N ALA A 121 -20.52 -5.33 12.95
CA ALA A 121 -21.97 -5.39 12.75
C ALA A 121 -22.58 -6.71 13.22
N SER A 122 -21.84 -7.83 13.16
CA SER A 122 -22.32 -9.11 13.71
C SER A 122 -22.40 -9.04 15.23
N ASP A 123 -21.34 -8.56 15.88
CA ASP A 123 -21.22 -8.58 17.35
C ASP A 123 -20.67 -7.25 17.87
N PRO A 124 -21.52 -6.21 18.00
CA PRO A 124 -21.06 -4.88 18.41
C PRO A 124 -20.47 -4.87 19.81
N PHE A 125 -21.02 -5.67 20.72
CA PHE A 125 -20.55 -5.79 22.11
C PHE A 125 -19.17 -6.46 22.20
N ALA A 126 -18.96 -7.54 21.46
CA ALA A 126 -17.66 -8.23 21.41
C ALA A 126 -16.59 -7.36 20.74
N ALA A 127 -16.97 -6.57 19.73
CA ALA A 127 -16.04 -5.64 19.08
C ALA A 127 -15.63 -4.47 19.99
N GLN A 128 -16.55 -3.90 20.76
CA GLN A 128 -16.22 -2.88 21.77
C GLN A 128 -15.34 -3.44 22.88
N ALA A 129 -15.65 -4.64 23.38
CA ALA A 129 -14.83 -5.32 24.38
C ALA A 129 -13.42 -5.61 23.87
N ALA A 130 -13.26 -6.04 22.61
CA ALA A 130 -11.95 -6.28 22.01
C ALA A 130 -11.13 -5.00 21.78
N GLU A 131 -11.79 -3.88 21.45
CA GLU A 131 -11.16 -2.57 21.27
C GLU A 131 -10.73 -2.00 22.63
N ALA A 132 -11.59 -2.06 23.64
CA ALA A 132 -11.25 -1.70 25.03
C ALA A 132 -10.12 -2.58 25.60
N ALA A 133 -10.15 -3.89 25.34
CA ALA A 133 -9.08 -4.80 25.77
C ALA A 133 -7.74 -4.48 25.11
N SER A 134 -7.73 -3.94 23.89
CA SER A 134 -6.49 -3.50 23.24
C SER A 134 -5.91 -2.22 23.82
N ASP A 135 -6.75 -1.32 24.34
CA ASP A 135 -6.31 -0.07 24.99
C ASP A 135 -5.73 -0.32 26.38
N PHE A 136 -6.20 -1.36 27.08
CA PHE A 136 -5.68 -1.80 28.38
C PHE A 136 -4.78 -3.04 28.30
N ARG A 137 -4.22 -3.33 27.12
CA ARG A 137 -3.31 -4.47 26.98
C ARG A 137 -2.08 -4.26 27.84
N GLN A 138 -1.95 -5.08 28.87
CA GLN A 138 -0.77 -5.11 29.73
C GLN A 138 0.48 -5.30 28.88
N ALA A 139 1.45 -4.39 29.02
CA ALA A 139 2.69 -4.46 28.28
C ALA A 139 3.37 -5.81 28.56
N THR A 140 3.86 -6.48 27.52
CA THR A 140 4.55 -7.77 27.65
C THR A 140 5.87 -7.67 28.42
N GLN A 141 6.38 -6.46 28.60
CA GLN A 141 7.56 -6.14 29.39
C GLN A 141 7.16 -5.18 30.51
N SER A 142 7.00 -5.70 31.72
CA SER A 142 6.83 -4.87 32.91
C SER A 142 8.18 -4.30 33.32
N LYS A 143 8.31 -2.97 33.27
CA LYS A 143 9.52 -2.28 33.74
C LYS A 143 9.46 -2.15 35.26
N SER A 144 10.48 -2.65 35.96
CA SER A 144 10.60 -2.47 37.41
C SER A 144 10.95 -1.02 37.74
N LEU A 145 10.47 -0.51 38.88
CA LEU A 145 10.72 0.86 39.34
C LEU A 145 12.23 1.13 39.54
N HIS A 146 13.01 0.07 39.76
CA HIS A 146 14.47 0.11 39.95
C HIS A 146 15.27 -0.07 38.65
N ASP A 147 14.59 -0.31 37.53
CA ASP A 147 15.20 -0.45 36.20
C ASP A 147 15.43 0.95 35.60
N VAL A 148 16.11 1.80 36.36
CA VAL A 148 16.62 3.10 35.91
C VAL A 148 17.90 2.80 35.15
N ALA A 149 17.89 3.02 33.83
CA ALA A 149 19.05 2.80 32.98
C ALA A 149 20.27 3.57 33.51
N GLN A 150 21.20 2.88 34.16
CA GLN A 150 22.45 3.47 34.69
C GLN A 150 23.37 3.98 33.58
N ALA A 151 23.26 3.41 32.39
CA ALA A 151 23.94 3.90 31.19
C ALA A 151 22.91 4.51 30.23
N PRO A 152 23.20 5.66 29.61
CA PRO A 152 22.34 6.18 28.55
C PRO A 152 22.18 5.12 27.46
N PRO A 153 20.95 4.87 26.97
CA PRO A 153 20.71 3.83 25.99
C PRO A 153 21.50 4.14 24.71
N THR A 154 22.29 3.18 24.24
CA THR A 154 22.94 3.26 22.94
C THR A 154 21.88 3.07 21.85
N ILE A 155 21.55 4.15 21.15
CA ILE A 155 20.60 4.12 20.04
C ILE A 155 21.29 3.45 18.85
N THR A 156 21.21 2.12 18.77
CA THR A 156 21.71 1.33 17.64
C THR A 156 20.73 1.27 16.47
N ALA A 157 19.48 1.67 16.71
CA ALA A 157 18.46 1.79 15.68
C ALA A 157 18.72 3.06 14.85
N ILE A 158 19.38 2.89 13.70
CA ILE A 158 19.43 3.92 12.66
C ILE A 158 17.96 4.26 12.32
N PRO A 159 17.51 5.51 12.54
CA PRO A 159 16.15 5.89 12.21
C PRO A 159 15.97 5.66 10.71
N LYS A 160 15.06 4.75 10.35
CA LYS A 160 14.66 4.56 8.96
C LYS A 160 14.19 5.92 8.46
N GLU A 161 14.94 6.51 7.53
CA GLU A 161 14.58 7.78 6.93
C GLU A 161 13.13 7.69 6.46
N ARG A 162 12.25 8.44 7.12
CA ARG A 162 10.92 8.67 6.61
C ARG A 162 11.15 9.40 5.30
N LEU A 163 11.02 8.69 4.18
CA LEU A 163 11.02 9.23 2.83
C LEU A 163 10.20 10.53 2.86
N LYS A 164 10.89 11.66 2.93
CA LYS A 164 10.27 12.97 2.89
C LYS A 164 9.74 13.07 1.47
N ARG A 165 8.42 12.92 1.33
CA ARG A 165 7.74 13.32 0.09
C ARG A 165 8.20 14.74 -0.20
N LYS A 166 8.76 14.89 -1.39
CA LYS A 166 9.36 16.11 -1.94
C LYS A 166 8.43 17.31 -1.69
N ALA A 167 8.71 18.06 -0.64
CA ALA A 167 8.21 19.41 -0.42
C ALA A 167 9.44 20.23 -0.09
N SER A 168 9.89 20.96 -1.11
CA SER A 168 10.67 22.19 -1.09
C SER A 168 11.62 22.40 0.09
N SER A 169 12.91 22.44 -0.27
CA SER A 169 13.96 23.28 0.32
C SER A 169 13.48 24.41 1.24
N THR A 170 14.25 24.58 2.32
CA THR A 170 14.30 25.70 3.27
C THR A 170 13.82 25.31 4.66
N THR A 171 14.80 25.15 5.55
CA THR A 171 14.66 24.93 7.00
C THR A 171 13.73 25.97 7.63
N PRO A 172 12.57 25.59 8.18
CA PRO A 172 11.77 26.49 8.97
C PRO A 172 12.30 26.50 10.41
N THR A 173 12.53 27.70 10.91
CA THR A 173 12.65 28.03 12.33
C THR A 173 11.46 27.45 13.13
N PRO A 174 11.61 27.21 14.45
CA PRO A 174 10.59 26.52 15.26
C PRO A 174 9.21 27.20 15.22
N LEU A 175 9.14 28.51 14.96
CA LEU A 175 7.87 29.24 14.80
C LEU A 175 7.10 28.80 13.53
N ALA A 176 7.79 28.64 12.41
CA ALA A 176 7.18 28.25 11.13
C ALA A 176 6.77 26.75 11.13
N ALA A 177 7.37 25.93 11.99
CA ALA A 177 6.96 24.53 12.17
C ALA A 177 5.57 24.42 12.83
N LEU A 178 5.22 25.32 13.76
CA LEU A 178 3.89 25.35 14.40
C LEU A 178 2.78 25.75 13.41
N ASP A 179 3.04 26.73 12.55
CA ASP A 179 2.09 27.16 11.51
C ASP A 179 1.91 26.10 10.40
N ALA A 180 2.98 25.43 10.01
CA ALA A 180 2.91 24.29 9.08
C ALA A 180 2.13 23.11 9.68
N GLN A 181 2.26 22.87 10.99
CA GLN A 181 1.52 21.84 11.71
C GLN A 181 0.01 22.18 11.80
N ALA A 182 -0.35 23.47 11.90
CA ALA A 182 -1.73 23.94 11.89
C ALA A 182 -2.35 23.81 10.49
N ALA A 183 -1.59 24.11 9.43
CA ALA A 183 -2.02 23.95 8.04
C ALA A 183 -2.14 22.47 7.60
N ALA A 184 -1.40 21.56 8.24
CA ALA A 184 -1.43 20.13 7.95
C ALA A 184 -2.58 19.35 8.64
N ARG A 185 -3.33 19.97 9.55
CA ARG A 185 -4.54 19.36 10.12
C ARG A 185 -5.65 19.34 9.06
N PRO A 186 -6.38 18.23 8.88
CA PRO A 186 -7.51 18.21 7.98
C PRO A 186 -8.52 19.28 8.40
N LYS A 187 -8.84 20.21 7.49
CA LYS A 187 -9.83 21.25 7.74
C LYS A 187 -11.13 20.58 8.23
N PRO A 188 -11.72 21.03 9.36
CA PRO A 188 -12.94 20.43 9.88
C PRO A 188 -14.07 20.49 8.84
N SER A 189 -15.00 19.54 8.89
CA SER A 189 -16.17 19.56 8.00
C SER A 189 -16.92 20.89 8.13
N ALA A 190 -17.58 21.35 7.05
CA ALA A 190 -18.30 22.63 7.06
C ALA A 190 -19.35 22.73 8.19
N ALA A 191 -20.00 21.61 8.54
CA ALA A 191 -20.92 21.54 9.67
C ALA A 191 -20.21 21.79 11.01
N ARG A 192 -19.02 21.19 11.21
CA ARG A 192 -18.23 21.39 12.43
C ARG A 192 -17.65 22.80 12.51
N GLN A 193 -17.31 23.42 11.38
CA GLN A 193 -16.88 24.82 11.33
C GLN A 193 -17.97 25.77 11.84
N ARG A 194 -19.22 25.59 11.39
CA ARG A 194 -20.36 26.39 11.87
C ARG A 194 -20.54 26.32 13.38
N ILE A 195 -20.43 25.12 13.95
CA ILE A 195 -20.52 24.92 15.41
C ILE A 195 -19.40 25.67 16.14
N LEU A 196 -18.16 25.57 15.66
CA LEU A 196 -17.02 26.26 16.26
C LEU A 196 -17.15 27.80 16.15
N ASP A 197 -17.72 28.29 15.05
CA ASP A 197 -17.95 29.73 14.84
C ASP A 197 -19.05 30.27 15.77
N GLU A 198 -20.13 29.51 15.97
CA GLU A 198 -21.20 29.84 16.93
C GLU A 198 -20.66 29.87 18.37
N GLU A 199 -19.88 28.87 18.77
CA GLU A 199 -19.22 28.83 20.08
C GLU A 199 -18.28 30.02 20.27
N ARG A 200 -17.48 30.34 19.24
CA ARG A 200 -16.57 31.49 19.25
C ARG A 200 -17.34 32.80 19.48
N GLN A 201 -18.47 32.99 18.79
CA GLN A 201 -19.30 34.18 18.98
C GLN A 201 -19.87 34.26 20.40
N ARG A 202 -20.38 33.15 20.95
CA ARG A 202 -20.88 33.11 22.33
C ARG A 202 -19.81 33.48 23.35
N VAL A 203 -18.62 32.91 23.24
CA VAL A 203 -17.49 33.20 24.14
C VAL A 203 -17.07 34.67 24.04
N ILE A 204 -17.00 35.23 22.83
CA ILE A 204 -16.66 36.64 22.63
C ILE A 204 -17.72 37.55 23.27
N GLN A 205 -19.01 37.24 23.12
CA GLN A 205 -20.09 38.01 23.73
C GLN A 205 -20.03 37.94 25.26
N GLN A 206 -19.84 36.75 25.82
CA GLN A 206 -19.67 36.57 27.27
C GLN A 206 -18.46 37.34 27.80
N TYR A 207 -17.33 37.25 27.11
CA TYR A 207 -16.11 37.97 27.48
C TYR A 207 -16.31 39.49 27.42
N ARG A 208 -16.98 40.00 26.38
CA ARG A 208 -17.34 41.42 26.29
C ARG A 208 -18.25 41.84 27.42
N ALA A 209 -19.31 41.09 27.71
CA ALA A 209 -20.22 41.39 28.81
C ALA A 209 -19.51 41.39 30.18
N MET A 210 -18.63 40.41 30.42
CA MET A 210 -17.79 40.36 31.62
C MET A 210 -16.88 41.59 31.70
N LYS A 211 -16.18 41.93 30.62
CA LYS A 211 -15.26 43.06 30.58
C LYS A 211 -15.98 44.41 30.81
N HIS A 212 -17.15 44.59 30.20
CA HIS A 212 -18.00 45.77 30.42
C HIS A 212 -18.59 45.84 31.83
N ARG A 213 -18.74 44.70 32.52
CA ARG A 213 -19.22 44.65 33.91
C ARG A 213 -18.11 44.99 34.92
N THR A 214 -16.85 44.78 34.56
CA THR A 214 -15.69 45.01 35.43
C THR A 214 -15.00 46.36 35.20
N SER A 215 -15.49 47.19 34.28
CA SER A 215 -15.04 48.57 34.04
C SER A 215 -16.08 49.57 34.54
#